data_AF-A0A1W9R7X3-F1
#
_entry.id   AF-A0A1W9R7X3-F1
#
_cell.length_a   1.000
_cell.length_b   1.000
_cell.length_c   1.000
_cell.angle_alpha   90.00
_cell.angle_beta   90.00
_cell.angle_gamma   90.00
#
_symmetry.space_group_name_H-M   'P 1'
#
loop_
_entity.id
_entity.type
_entity.pdbx_description
1 polymer ?
#
loop_
_entity_poly.entity_id
_entity_poly.type
_entity_poly.pdbx_seq_one_letter_code
_entity_poly.pdbx_strand_id
1 'polypeptide(L)'
;MKNFYKLIMLFVAITMSTNLMADGTEPTGNPRQVSTLDHVLWISTNNTSWGDDFEQTADIDASATSTWNPDGNGGYYGYRLYKKNETNIFSC
;
A
#
# COMPACT_ATOMS: atom_id res chain seq x y z
N MET A 1 2.06 45.18 1.15
CA MET A 1 3.04 44.16 1.60
C MET A 1 2.45 43.05 2.48
N LYS A 2 1.37 43.26 3.24
CA LYS A 2 0.79 42.19 4.08
C LYS A 2 0.12 41.02 3.33
N ASN A 3 -0.34 41.26 2.11
CA ASN A 3 -1.01 40.21 1.32
C ASN A 3 -0.01 39.36 0.52
N PHE A 4 1.23 39.85 0.38
CA PHE A 4 2.28 39.18 -0.38
C PHE A 4 2.94 38.05 0.43
N TYR A 5 3.17 38.24 1.73
CA TYR A 5 3.64 37.16 2.59
C TYR A 5 2.59 36.05 2.77
N LYS A 6 1.28 36.38 2.72
CA LYS A 6 0.21 35.36 2.73
C LYS A 6 0.23 34.51 1.48
N LEU A 7 0.51 35.12 0.31
CA LEU A 7 0.64 34.39 -0.96
C LEU A 7 1.91 33.53 -0.97
N ILE A 8 3.04 34.05 -0.46
CA ILE A 8 4.28 33.27 -0.28
C ILE A 8 4.09 32.12 0.71
N MET A 9 3.43 32.34 1.85
CA MET A 9 3.14 31.28 2.83
C MET A 9 2.18 30.23 2.27
N LEU A 10 1.22 30.61 1.42
CA LEU A 10 0.33 29.68 0.74
C LEU A 10 1.08 28.84 -0.30
N PHE A 11 1.98 29.44 -1.08
CA PHE A 11 2.84 28.72 -2.01
C PHE A 11 3.81 27.76 -1.30
N VAL A 12 4.38 28.15 -0.16
CA VAL A 12 5.22 27.28 0.68
C VAL A 12 4.41 26.14 1.33
N ALA A 13 3.15 26.38 1.71
CA ALA A 13 2.29 25.33 2.24
C ALA A 13 1.90 24.28 1.17
N ILE A 14 1.67 24.72 -0.08
CA ILE A 14 1.35 23.84 -1.22
C ILE A 14 2.56 23.00 -1.64
N THR A 15 3.80 23.51 -1.53
CA THR A 15 5.00 22.71 -1.87
C THR A 15 5.39 21.69 -0.79
N MET A 16 4.90 21.86 0.45
CA MET A 16 5.12 20.91 1.56
C MET A 16 4.09 19.77 1.59
N SER A 17 3.06 19.84 0.74
CA SER A 17 2.00 18.86 0.69
C SER A 17 1.83 18.34 -0.74
N THR A 18 2.46 17.20 -1.01
CA THR A 18 1.93 16.09 -1.85
C THR A 18 3.00 15.03 -2.06
N ASN A 19 3.37 14.31 -0.99
CA ASN A 19 3.52 12.87 -1.17
C ASN A 19 2.09 12.34 -1.27
N LEU A 20 1.44 12.57 -2.42
CA LEU A 20 0.24 11.84 -2.77
C LEU A 20 0.74 10.43 -3.09
N MET A 21 1.08 9.67 -2.05
CA MET A 21 1.26 8.24 -2.18
C MET A 21 -0.06 7.76 -2.74
N ALA A 22 -0.07 7.34 -4.00
CA ALA A 22 -1.21 6.64 -4.52
C ALA A 22 -1.44 5.46 -3.56
N ASP A 23 -2.58 5.43 -2.87
CA ASP A 23 -2.91 4.39 -1.89
C ASP A 23 -3.22 3.06 -2.57
N GLY A 24 -2.66 2.79 -3.74
CA GLY A 24 -3.03 1.66 -4.58
C GLY A 24 -4.50 1.67 -5.02
N THR A 25 -4.91 0.57 -5.65
CA THR A 25 -6.30 0.33 -6.06
C THR A 25 -6.93 -0.70 -5.16
N GLU A 26 -8.12 -0.38 -4.64
CA GLU A 26 -8.88 -1.26 -3.76
C GLU A 26 -9.23 -2.60 -4.45
N PRO A 27 -8.85 -3.76 -3.87
CA PRO A 27 -9.24 -5.06 -4.41
C PRO A 27 -10.73 -5.32 -4.16
N THR A 28 -11.44 -5.79 -5.17
CA THR A 28 -12.88 -6.12 -5.11
C THR A 28 -13.12 -7.63 -5.14
N GLY A 29 -14.31 -8.07 -4.75
CA GLY A 29 -14.71 -9.49 -4.79
C GLY A 29 -15.10 -10.04 -3.42
N ASN A 30 -15.49 -11.30 -3.38
CA ASN A 30 -15.77 -12.04 -2.16
C ASN A 30 -15.27 -13.49 -2.29
N PRO A 31 -14.05 -13.83 -1.82
CA PRO A 31 -13.06 -12.98 -1.15
C PRO A 31 -12.44 -11.91 -2.09
N ARG A 32 -11.75 -10.93 -1.52
CA ARG A 32 -11.21 -9.78 -2.27
C ARG A 32 -10.02 -10.21 -3.14
N GLN A 33 -10.09 -9.97 -4.44
CA GLN A 33 -9.14 -10.54 -5.41
C GLN A 33 -7.90 -9.66 -5.60
N VAL A 34 -6.71 -10.25 -5.47
CA VAL A 34 -5.41 -9.57 -5.53
C VAL A 34 -4.63 -10.10 -6.73
N SER A 35 -4.44 -9.27 -7.76
CA SER A 35 -3.77 -9.66 -9.01
C SER A 35 -2.70 -8.67 -9.47
N THR A 36 -2.54 -7.54 -8.77
CA THR A 36 -1.60 -6.48 -9.15
C THR A 36 -0.82 -5.98 -7.95
N LEU A 37 0.35 -5.40 -8.20
CA LEU A 37 1.14 -4.74 -7.16
C LEU A 37 0.37 -3.55 -6.52
N ASP A 38 -0.52 -2.93 -7.28
CA ASP A 38 -1.34 -1.80 -6.84
C ASP A 38 -2.38 -2.24 -5.79
N HIS A 39 -2.93 -3.46 -5.91
CA HIS A 39 -3.77 -4.03 -4.85
C HIS A 39 -2.96 -4.29 -3.56
N VAL A 40 -1.70 -4.73 -3.70
CA VAL A 40 -0.80 -4.96 -2.55
C VAL A 40 -0.46 -3.63 -1.85
N LEU A 41 -0.22 -2.57 -2.64
CA LEU A 41 -0.02 -1.22 -2.11
C LEU A 41 -1.23 -0.77 -1.29
N TRP A 42 -2.44 -0.95 -1.83
CA TRP A 42 -3.67 -0.60 -1.13
C TRP A 42 -3.84 -1.33 0.19
N ILE A 43 -3.60 -2.64 0.23
CA ILE A 43 -3.66 -3.41 1.48
C ILE A 43 -2.65 -2.86 2.49
N SER A 44 -1.43 -2.51 2.04
CA SER A 44 -0.38 -2.02 2.92
C SER A 44 -0.68 -0.66 3.58
N THR A 45 -1.42 0.22 2.90
CA THR A 45 -1.76 1.56 3.40
C THR A 45 -3.12 1.63 4.08
N ASN A 46 -4.00 0.66 3.88
CA ASN A 46 -5.35 0.61 4.44
C ASN A 46 -5.46 -0.39 5.60
N ASN A 47 -4.97 0.01 6.78
CA ASN A 47 -4.91 -0.84 7.97
C ASN A 47 -6.26 -1.43 8.45
N THR A 48 -7.37 -0.78 8.11
CA THR A 48 -8.73 -1.25 8.40
C THR A 48 -9.07 -2.54 7.66
N SER A 49 -8.40 -2.81 6.54
CA SER A 49 -8.61 -3.99 5.70
C SER A 49 -7.82 -5.23 6.14
N TRP A 50 -6.89 -5.11 7.10
CA TRP A 50 -5.99 -6.22 7.47
C TRP A 50 -6.70 -7.43 8.10
N GLY A 51 -7.96 -7.26 8.51
CA GLY A 51 -8.84 -8.33 8.97
C GLY A 51 -9.67 -9.00 7.88
N ASP A 52 -9.62 -8.52 6.64
CA ASP A 52 -10.40 -9.05 5.52
C ASP A 52 -9.77 -10.32 4.92
N ASP A 53 -10.59 -11.10 4.21
CA ASP A 53 -10.13 -12.23 3.41
C ASP A 53 -9.72 -11.78 1.99
N PHE A 54 -8.49 -12.13 1.60
CA PHE A 54 -7.93 -11.86 0.27
C PHE A 54 -7.55 -13.15 -0.45
N GLU A 55 -7.84 -13.21 -1.74
CA GLU A 55 -7.45 -14.30 -2.64
C GLU A 55 -6.51 -13.76 -3.73
N GLN A 56 -5.28 -14.29 -3.77
CA GLN A 56 -4.35 -13.97 -4.84
C GLN A 56 -4.73 -14.74 -6.11
N THR A 57 -4.98 -14.02 -7.21
CA THR A 57 -5.47 -14.61 -8.47
C THR A 57 -4.45 -14.53 -9.62
N ALA A 58 -3.29 -13.92 -9.38
CA ALA A 58 -2.17 -13.88 -10.32
C ALA A 58 -0.82 -13.81 -9.59
N ASP A 59 0.25 -14.21 -10.28
CA ASP A 59 1.61 -13.93 -9.84
C ASP A 59 1.85 -12.41 -9.88
N ILE A 60 2.42 -11.87 -8.80
CA ILE A 60 2.66 -10.44 -8.66
C ILE A 60 4.17 -10.22 -8.54
N ASP A 61 4.74 -9.48 -9.47
CA ASP A 61 6.13 -9.03 -9.39
C ASP A 61 6.24 -7.91 -8.34
N ALA A 62 6.84 -8.24 -7.20
CA ALA A 62 7.08 -7.32 -6.09
C ALA A 62 8.51 -6.73 -6.07
N SER A 63 9.29 -6.88 -7.14
CA SER A 63 10.67 -6.34 -7.20
C SER A 63 10.73 -4.83 -6.92
N ALA A 64 9.69 -4.09 -7.32
CA ALA A 64 9.54 -2.66 -7.07
C ALA A 64 9.30 -2.30 -5.58
N THR A 65 8.96 -3.25 -4.71
CA THR A 65 8.75 -2.98 -3.27
C THR A 65 10.03 -2.96 -2.45
N SER A 66 11.19 -3.22 -3.07
CA SER A 66 12.50 -3.18 -2.42
C SER A 66 12.81 -1.84 -1.73
N THR A 67 12.14 -0.76 -2.16
CA THR A 67 12.27 0.58 -1.57
C THR A 67 11.06 1.01 -0.73
N TRP A 68 10.03 0.17 -0.57
CA TRP A 68 8.81 0.54 0.18
C TRP A 68 9.04 0.63 1.68
N ASN A 69 10.02 -0.12 2.20
CA ASN A 69 10.41 -0.06 3.60
C ASN A 69 11.91 0.32 3.72
N PRO A 70 12.24 1.62 3.59
CA PRO A 70 13.63 2.07 3.58
C PRO A 70 14.36 1.78 4.90
N ASP A 71 13.62 1.58 6.00
CA ASP A 71 14.18 1.32 7.33
C ASP A 71 14.44 -0.18 7.59
N GLY A 72 14.10 -1.07 6.65
CA GLY A 72 14.35 -2.51 6.75
C GLY A 72 13.58 -3.23 7.86
N ASN A 73 12.71 -2.53 8.61
CA ASN A 73 11.87 -3.06 9.68
C ASN A 73 10.65 -3.80 9.10
N GLY A 74 10.87 -4.76 8.21
CA GLY A 74 9.85 -5.64 7.65
C GLY A 74 9.28 -6.59 8.70
N GLY A 75 8.62 -6.05 9.73
CA GLY A 75 7.81 -6.81 10.67
C GLY A 75 6.52 -7.25 9.99
N TYR A 76 6.14 -8.52 10.19
CA TYR A 76 4.89 -9.07 9.69
C TYR A 76 3.72 -8.40 10.42
N TYR A 77 3.11 -7.36 9.82
CA TYR A 77 1.97 -6.62 10.40
C TYR A 77 0.60 -6.97 9.79
N GLY A 78 0.52 -8.03 8.98
CA GLY A 78 -0.74 -8.70 8.66
C GLY A 78 -1.21 -8.59 7.22
N TYR A 79 -1.40 -9.74 6.59
CA TYR A 79 -2.66 -10.22 6.01
C TYR A 79 -2.53 -11.75 5.89
N ARG A 80 -3.61 -12.50 6.04
CA ARG A 80 -3.60 -13.94 5.79
C ARG A 80 -3.86 -14.16 4.30
N LEU A 81 -2.81 -14.47 3.54
CA LEU A 81 -2.98 -14.90 2.15
C LEU A 81 -3.65 -16.27 2.14
N TYR A 82 -4.89 -16.33 1.66
CA TYR A 82 -5.51 -17.60 1.31
C TYR A 82 -5.07 -17.96 -0.10
N LYS A 83 -4.00 -18.76 -0.22
CA LYS A 83 -3.67 -19.43 -1.49
C LYS A 83 -4.40 -20.75 -1.58
N LYS A 84 -5.24 -20.94 -2.60
CA LYS A 84 -5.79 -22.25 -2.93
C LYS A 84 -4.67 -23.11 -3.56
N ASN A 85 -4.22 -24.15 -2.84
CA ASN A 85 -3.30 -25.23 -3.27
C ASN A 85 -1.80 -25.16 -2.91
N GLU A 86 -1.37 -24.48 -1.84
CA GLU A 86 0.01 -24.64 -1.31
C GLU A 86 0.01 -24.84 0.21
N THR A 87 0.51 -25.98 0.69
CA THR A 87 0.51 -26.37 2.11
C THR A 87 1.64 -25.76 2.95
N ASN A 88 2.48 -24.87 2.43
CA ASN A 88 3.47 -24.16 3.25
C ASN A 88 3.97 -22.89 2.55
N ILE A 89 3.39 -21.75 2.92
CA ILE A 89 3.80 -20.43 2.42
C ILE A 89 4.68 -19.65 3.41
N PHE A 90 5.09 -20.27 4.52
CA PHE A 90 6.04 -19.71 5.49
C PHE A 90 7.13 -20.73 5.83
N SER A 91 8.07 -20.96 4.91
CA SER A 91 9.44 -21.24 5.33
C SER A 91 10.12 -19.89 5.46
N CYS A 92 10.51 -19.52 6.67
CA CYS A 92 11.60 -18.56 6.83
C CYS A 92 12.89 -19.11 6.20
#